data_AF-A0A5J4ZNB0-F1
#
_entry.id   AF-A0A5J4ZNB0-F1
#
_cell.length_a   1.000
_cell.length_b   1.000
_cell.length_c   1.000
_cell.angle_alpha   90.00
_cell.angle_beta   90.00
_cell.angle_gamma   90.00
#
_symmetry.space_group_name_H-M   'P 1'
#
loop_
_entity.id
_entity.type
_entity.pdbx_description
1 polymer ?
#
loop_
_entity_poly.entity_id
_entity_poly.type
_entity_poly.pdbx_seq_one_letter_code
_entity_poly.pdbx_strand_id
1 'polypeptide(L)'
;MNMSGGQKQRIQLARVVYQDADIYLLNDPFSAVDAHTGTQLFEDCLMGILKDKTILYVTHQVEFLPAADLILVMQNGRIAQAGTFEELLKQNIGFEVLVGAHSQALESILSVESSSRTSQQPTTDGECNTDPSSDAELLHIKHELEHNLSLEITEKEGRLVQDEEREKGGIGKEVYWSYLTIVKGGALVPIILLAQSSFQVLQVASNYWMACACPPTCSSESITGMNFILLVYVLLSVGSSLCVLLRSTLVAIAGLLASQKFFTNMLHSVLCAPMEFFDSTTTGRILNRASTDQSVVDLEIANKLGWCASSVIQILGTIAAMSQVACDVFIIFIPVTAICIWYQ
;
A
#
# COMPACT_ATOMS: atom_id res chain seq x y z
N MET A 1 -4.10 -10.96 -9.22
CA MET A 1 -4.24 -12.09 -10.19
C MET A 1 -2.86 -12.60 -10.53
N ASN A 2 -2.48 -13.73 -9.93
CA ASN A 2 -1.21 -14.40 -10.23
C ASN A 2 -1.41 -15.35 -11.40
N MET A 3 -1.27 -14.83 -12.62
CA MET A 3 -1.31 -15.62 -13.86
C MET A 3 0.11 -15.83 -14.37
N SER A 4 0.41 -17.03 -14.87
CA SER A 4 1.69 -17.30 -15.56
C SER A 4 1.82 -16.44 -16.82
N GLY A 5 3.04 -16.30 -17.36
CA GLY A 5 3.27 -15.55 -18.60
C GLY A 5 2.37 -16.02 -19.74
N GLY A 6 2.37 -17.32 -20.03
CA GLY A 6 1.52 -17.91 -21.06
C GLY A 6 0.02 -17.81 -20.77
N GLN A 7 -0.41 -17.82 -19.50
CA GLN A 7 -1.81 -17.55 -19.15
C GLN A 7 -2.21 -16.10 -19.42
N LYS A 8 -1.38 -15.12 -19.04
CA LYS A 8 -1.62 -13.70 -19.34
C LYS A 8 -1.72 -13.47 -20.84
N GLN A 9 -0.82 -14.08 -21.60
CA GLN A 9 -0.77 -13.96 -23.05
C GLN A 9 -2.01 -14.58 -23.72
N ARG A 10 -2.45 -15.77 -23.29
CA ARG A 10 -3.69 -16.39 -23.77
C ARG A 10 -4.93 -15.54 -23.47
N ILE A 11 -5.04 -14.94 -22.29
CA ILE A 11 -6.14 -14.02 -21.96
C ILE A 11 -6.11 -12.77 -22.84
N GLN A 12 -4.92 -12.22 -23.09
CA GLN A 12 -4.77 -11.08 -23.99
C GLN A 12 -5.17 -11.43 -25.43
N LEU A 13 -4.75 -12.60 -25.93
CA LEU A 13 -5.13 -13.08 -27.25
C LEU A 13 -6.66 -13.32 -27.34
N ALA A 14 -7.25 -13.97 -26.33
CA ALA A 14 -8.71 -14.18 -26.27
C ALA A 14 -9.47 -12.85 -26.28
N ARG A 15 -8.99 -11.84 -25.53
CA ARG A 15 -9.55 -10.48 -25.55
C ARG A 15 -9.51 -9.85 -26.95
N VAL A 16 -8.41 -10.06 -27.67
CA VAL A 16 -8.24 -9.54 -29.02
C VAL A 16 -9.25 -10.19 -29.96
N VAL A 17 -9.33 -11.53 -29.96
CA VAL A 17 -10.27 -12.29 -30.80
C VAL A 17 -11.73 -11.90 -30.52
N TYR A 18 -12.08 -11.68 -29.25
CA TYR A 18 -13.43 -11.32 -28.86
C TYR A 18 -13.87 -9.93 -29.34
N GLN A 19 -12.93 -9.04 -29.65
CA GLN A 19 -13.23 -7.65 -29.99
C GLN A 19 -13.77 -7.46 -31.42
N ASP A 20 -13.68 -8.47 -32.29
CA ASP A 20 -14.12 -8.46 -33.71
C ASP A 20 -13.73 -7.17 -34.46
N ALA A 21 -12.43 -6.91 -34.55
CA ALA A 21 -11.88 -5.81 -35.36
C ALA A 21 -11.64 -6.23 -36.82
N ASP A 22 -11.43 -5.27 -37.71
CA ASP A 22 -11.02 -5.51 -39.11
C ASP A 22 -9.50 -5.76 -39.25
N ILE A 23 -8.71 -5.13 -38.37
CA ILE A 23 -7.24 -5.19 -38.38
C ILE A 23 -6.74 -5.60 -36.99
N TYR A 24 -5.86 -6.59 -36.96
CA TYR A 24 -5.23 -7.13 -35.76
C TYR A 24 -3.74 -6.87 -35.75
N LEU A 25 -3.24 -6.28 -34.67
CA LEU A 25 -1.82 -6.00 -34.44
C LEU A 25 -1.32 -6.85 -33.27
N LEU A 26 -0.52 -7.87 -33.55
CA LEU A 26 -0.05 -8.83 -32.55
C LEU A 26 1.46 -8.68 -32.36
N ASN A 27 1.89 -8.26 -31.18
CA ASN A 27 3.32 -8.15 -30.86
C ASN A 27 3.78 -9.39 -30.09
N ASP A 28 4.45 -10.31 -30.78
CA ASP A 28 4.99 -11.57 -30.29
C ASP A 28 3.98 -12.42 -29.49
N PRO A 29 2.87 -12.85 -30.12
CA PRO A 29 1.72 -13.44 -29.43
C PRO A 29 1.93 -14.83 -28.82
N PHE A 30 3.04 -15.52 -29.12
CA PHE A 30 3.29 -16.91 -28.68
C PHE A 30 4.57 -17.08 -27.84
N SER A 31 5.24 -15.98 -27.50
CA SER A 31 6.55 -16.01 -26.82
C SER A 31 6.58 -16.69 -25.45
N ALA A 32 5.52 -16.61 -24.66
CA ALA A 32 5.45 -17.21 -23.32
C ALA A 32 4.59 -18.49 -23.28
N VAL A 33 4.25 -19.04 -24.45
CA VAL A 33 3.47 -20.28 -24.61
C VAL A 33 4.42 -21.39 -25.09
N ASP A 34 4.20 -22.62 -24.63
CA ASP A 34 4.93 -23.78 -25.12
C ASP A 34 4.67 -24.03 -26.61
N ALA A 35 5.62 -24.66 -27.31
CA ALA A 35 5.56 -24.84 -28.76
C ALA A 35 4.27 -25.55 -29.22
N HIS A 36 3.86 -26.62 -28.54
CA HIS A 36 2.66 -27.38 -28.91
C HIS A 36 1.38 -26.55 -28.80
N THR A 37 1.19 -25.88 -27.66
CA THR A 37 0.04 -24.99 -27.45
C THR A 37 0.11 -23.77 -28.37
N GLY A 38 1.32 -23.28 -28.67
CA GLY A 38 1.57 -22.20 -29.62
C GLY A 38 1.11 -22.55 -31.03
N THR A 39 1.45 -23.74 -31.53
CA THR A 39 0.98 -24.24 -32.84
C THR A 39 -0.53 -24.38 -32.88
N GLN A 40 -1.14 -24.97 -31.84
CA GLN A 40 -2.61 -25.08 -31.76
C GLN A 40 -3.29 -23.71 -31.78
N LEU A 41 -2.80 -22.76 -30.97
CA LEU A 41 -3.32 -21.40 -30.96
C LEU A 41 -3.13 -20.72 -32.33
N PHE A 42 -2.00 -20.94 -33.00
CA PHE A 42 -1.76 -20.36 -34.31
C PHE A 42 -2.76 -20.88 -35.36
N GLU A 43 -2.94 -22.21 -35.43
CA GLU A 43 -3.86 -22.84 -36.37
C GLU A 43 -5.32 -22.50 -36.07
N ASP A 44 -5.77 -22.68 -34.84
CA ASP A 44 -7.19 -22.48 -34.49
C ASP A 44 -7.57 -20.99 -34.46
N CYS A 45 -6.68 -20.12 -33.96
CA CYS A 45 -6.99 -18.71 -33.75
C CYS A 45 -6.70 -17.85 -34.97
N LEU A 46 -5.45 -17.86 -35.48
CA LEU A 46 -5.06 -16.98 -36.59
C LEU A 46 -5.56 -17.53 -37.92
N MET A 47 -5.32 -18.81 -38.18
CA MET A 47 -5.70 -19.45 -39.45
C MET A 47 -7.17 -19.91 -39.48
N GLY A 48 -7.79 -20.08 -38.32
CA GLY A 48 -9.19 -20.46 -38.18
C GLY A 48 -10.12 -19.27 -38.00
N ILE A 49 -10.22 -18.76 -36.76
CA ILE A 49 -11.21 -17.73 -36.38
C ILE A 49 -10.96 -16.40 -37.09
N LEU A 50 -9.70 -16.01 -37.27
CA LEU A 50 -9.31 -14.71 -37.83
C LEU A 50 -9.00 -14.76 -39.34
N LYS A 51 -9.28 -15.87 -40.02
CA LYS A 51 -8.88 -16.12 -41.42
C LYS A 51 -9.32 -15.04 -42.43
N ASP A 52 -10.47 -14.40 -42.18
CA ASP A 52 -11.07 -13.41 -43.10
C ASP A 52 -10.70 -11.96 -42.70
N LYS A 53 -9.76 -11.79 -41.76
CA LYS A 53 -9.35 -10.49 -41.20
C LYS A 53 -7.90 -10.15 -41.55
N THR A 54 -7.53 -8.88 -41.49
CA THR A 54 -6.13 -8.48 -41.72
C THR A 54 -5.32 -8.63 -40.44
N ILE A 55 -4.30 -9.50 -40.46
CA ILE A 55 -3.46 -9.78 -39.29
C ILE A 55 -2.02 -9.34 -39.57
N LEU A 56 -1.49 -8.44 -38.76
CA LEU A 56 -0.07 -8.13 -38.71
C LEU A 56 0.47 -8.65 -37.38
N TYR A 57 1.34 -9.66 -37.43
CA TYR A 57 2.03 -10.15 -36.25
C TYR A 57 3.54 -10.00 -36.39
N VAL A 58 4.17 -9.66 -35.28
CA VAL A 58 5.62 -9.62 -35.13
C VAL A 58 6.02 -10.86 -34.35
N THR A 59 6.95 -11.66 -34.87
CA THR A 59 7.46 -12.83 -34.14
C THR A 59 8.95 -13.03 -34.39
N HIS A 60 9.62 -13.58 -33.38
CA HIS A 60 10.97 -14.10 -33.49
C HIS A 60 11.00 -15.61 -33.79
N GLN A 61 9.86 -16.29 -33.71
CA GLN A 61 9.74 -17.73 -33.92
C GLN A 61 9.55 -18.02 -35.42
N VAL A 62 10.53 -18.70 -35.99
CA VAL A 62 10.60 -18.98 -37.43
C VAL A 62 9.53 -19.98 -37.88
N GLU A 63 9.04 -20.81 -36.97
CA GLU A 63 8.05 -21.88 -37.17
C GLU A 63 6.73 -21.37 -37.78
N PHE A 64 6.34 -20.14 -37.44
CA PHE A 64 5.08 -19.53 -37.89
C PHE A 64 5.22 -18.69 -39.16
N LEU A 65 6.43 -18.50 -39.68
CA LEU A 65 6.67 -17.70 -40.89
C LEU A 65 6.14 -18.33 -42.18
N PRO A 66 6.21 -19.66 -42.41
CA PRO A 66 5.77 -20.27 -43.66
C PRO A 66 4.29 -20.06 -44.00
N ALA A 67 3.45 -19.84 -42.98
CA ALA A 67 2.01 -19.64 -43.16
C ALA A 67 1.61 -18.18 -43.41
N ALA A 68 2.57 -17.24 -43.43
CA ALA A 68 2.30 -15.83 -43.70
C ALA A 68 2.27 -15.53 -45.21
N ASP A 69 1.31 -14.71 -45.64
CA ASP A 69 1.22 -14.26 -47.03
C ASP A 69 2.36 -13.32 -47.43
N LEU A 70 2.80 -12.47 -46.50
CA LEU A 70 3.86 -11.48 -46.71
C LEU A 70 4.72 -11.36 -45.45
N ILE A 71 6.02 -11.57 -45.61
CA ILE A 71 7.00 -11.46 -44.53
C ILE A 71 7.84 -10.20 -44.77
N LEU A 72 7.98 -9.37 -43.74
CA LEU A 72 8.81 -8.16 -43.74
C LEU A 72 9.98 -8.35 -42.77
N VAL A 73 11.20 -8.45 -43.30
CA VAL A 73 12.41 -8.57 -42.49
C VAL A 73 12.93 -7.18 -42.17
N MET A 74 12.96 -6.83 -40.88
CA MET A 74 13.48 -5.54 -40.41
C MET A 74 14.93 -5.65 -39.92
N GLN A 75 15.78 -4.71 -40.35
CA GLN A 75 17.17 -4.59 -39.87
C GLN A 75 17.51 -3.11 -39.67
N ASN A 76 18.08 -2.76 -38.51
CA ASN A 76 18.49 -1.38 -38.18
C ASN A 76 17.38 -0.32 -38.39
N GLY A 77 16.13 -0.67 -38.04
CA GLY A 77 14.97 0.23 -38.20
C GLY A 77 14.52 0.45 -39.64
N ARG A 78 15.02 -0.33 -40.62
CA ARG A 78 14.59 -0.31 -42.02
C ARG A 78 14.10 -1.70 -42.45
N ILE A 79 13.20 -1.75 -43.42
CA ILE A 79 12.80 -3.01 -44.06
C ILE A 79 13.94 -3.42 -44.98
N ALA A 80 14.60 -4.53 -44.65
CA ALA A 80 15.69 -5.09 -45.44
C ALA A 80 15.15 -5.92 -46.62
N GLN A 81 14.10 -6.71 -46.37
CA GLN A 81 13.46 -7.56 -47.37
C GLN A 81 11.96 -7.65 -47.14
N ALA A 82 11.23 -7.90 -48.23
CA ALA A 82 9.80 -8.13 -48.23
C ALA A 82 9.48 -9.20 -49.28
N GLY A 83 8.72 -10.22 -48.92
CA GLY A 83 8.33 -11.27 -49.85
C GLY A 83 7.67 -12.46 -49.15
N THR A 84 7.36 -13.48 -49.93
CA THR A 84 6.91 -14.78 -49.41
C THR A 84 8.08 -15.57 -48.80
N PHE A 85 7.78 -16.59 -47.98
CA PHE A 85 8.81 -17.41 -47.34
C PHE A 85 9.79 -18.03 -48.35
N GLU A 86 9.29 -18.55 -49.47
CA GLU A 86 10.12 -19.15 -50.51
C GLU A 86 11.01 -18.14 -51.26
N GLU A 87 10.50 -16.92 -51.47
CA GLU A 87 11.26 -15.85 -52.12
C GLU A 87 12.39 -15.35 -51.22
N LEU A 88 12.12 -15.21 -49.92
CA LEU A 88 13.12 -14.79 -48.94
C LEU A 88 14.22 -15.84 -48.74
N LEU A 89 13.86 -17.14 -48.78
CA LEU A 89 14.85 -18.22 -48.78
C LEU A 89 15.79 -18.15 -50.00
N LYS A 90 15.28 -17.83 -51.19
CA LYS A 90 16.10 -17.75 -52.41
C LYS A 90 16.97 -16.49 -52.48
N GLN A 91 16.57 -15.40 -51.84
CA GLN A 91 17.25 -14.09 -51.92
C GLN A 91 18.50 -13.96 -51.03
N ASN A 92 18.76 -14.92 -50.14
CA ASN A 92 20.08 -15.23 -49.55
C ASN A 92 20.80 -14.08 -48.79
N ILE A 93 20.08 -13.06 -48.30
CA ILE A 93 20.68 -12.04 -47.42
C ILE A 93 20.09 -12.18 -46.02
N GLY A 94 20.87 -12.75 -45.09
CA GLY A 94 20.59 -12.78 -43.64
C GLY A 94 19.51 -13.75 -43.16
N PHE A 95 18.50 -14.07 -43.98
CA PHE A 95 17.38 -14.94 -43.60
C PHE A 95 17.78 -16.42 -43.39
N GLU A 96 18.70 -16.95 -44.22
CA GLU A 96 19.22 -18.32 -44.05
C GLU A 96 19.94 -18.55 -42.71
N VAL A 97 20.61 -17.53 -42.16
CA VAL A 97 21.28 -17.65 -40.84
C VAL A 97 20.24 -17.79 -39.73
N LEU A 98 19.12 -17.09 -39.84
CA LEU A 98 18.01 -17.15 -38.89
C LEU A 98 17.28 -18.50 -38.96
N VAL A 99 16.99 -18.96 -40.18
CA VAL A 99 16.29 -20.24 -40.43
C VAL A 99 17.19 -21.43 -40.15
N GLY A 100 18.46 -21.39 -40.56
CA GLY A 100 19.44 -22.45 -40.38
C GLY A 100 19.82 -22.67 -38.91
N ALA A 101 19.98 -21.59 -38.14
CA ALA A 101 20.20 -21.68 -36.70
C ALA A 101 19.01 -22.31 -35.96
N HIS A 102 17.79 -22.05 -36.43
CA HIS A 102 16.57 -22.61 -35.86
C HIS A 102 16.34 -24.08 -36.26
N SER A 103 16.59 -24.44 -37.52
CA SER A 103 16.53 -25.85 -37.99
C SER A 103 17.51 -26.75 -37.25
N GLN A 104 18.74 -26.28 -37.00
CA GLN A 104 19.73 -27.01 -36.19
C GLN A 104 19.30 -27.13 -34.71
N ALA A 105 18.67 -26.11 -34.15
CA ALA A 105 18.16 -26.15 -32.77
C ALA A 105 16.99 -27.14 -32.63
N LEU A 106 16.02 -27.13 -33.56
CA LEU A 106 14.88 -28.05 -33.59
C LEU A 106 15.31 -29.52 -33.75
N GLU A 107 16.25 -29.81 -34.66
CA GLU A 107 16.79 -31.16 -34.84
C GLU A 107 17.53 -31.68 -33.58
N SER A 108 18.21 -30.78 -32.85
CA SER A 108 18.90 -31.14 -31.61
C SER A 108 17.94 -31.47 -30.45
N ILE A 109 16.74 -30.87 -30.41
CA ILE A 109 15.71 -31.16 -29.40
C ILE A 109 14.96 -32.45 -29.75
N LEU A 110 14.59 -32.64 -31.02
CA LEU A 110 13.90 -33.84 -31.52
C LEU A 110 14.74 -35.12 -31.35
N SER A 111 16.07 -35.03 -31.48
CA SER A 111 16.99 -36.15 -31.24
C SER A 111 17.14 -36.53 -29.75
N VAL A 112 16.94 -35.58 -28.83
CA VAL A 112 16.93 -35.84 -27.37
C VAL A 112 15.58 -36.38 -26.92
N GLU A 113 14.46 -35.88 -27.46
CA GLU A 113 13.11 -36.33 -27.09
C GLU A 113 12.83 -37.76 -27.59
N SER A 114 13.30 -38.11 -28.79
CA SER A 114 13.19 -39.47 -29.34
C SER A 114 13.99 -40.52 -28.56
N SER A 115 15.05 -40.12 -27.84
CA SER A 115 15.77 -41.01 -26.90
C SER A 115 15.03 -41.22 -25.58
N SER A 116 14.05 -40.39 -25.24
CA SER A 116 13.33 -40.44 -23.95
C SER A 116 12.00 -41.20 -23.96
N ARG A 117 11.45 -41.54 -25.14
CA ARG A 117 10.12 -42.18 -25.30
C ARG A 117 10.12 -43.72 -25.43
N THR A 118 11.19 -44.42 -25.06
CA THR A 118 11.19 -45.90 -25.00
C THR A 118 11.07 -46.42 -23.57
N SER A 119 9.94 -46.16 -22.92
CA SER A 119 9.39 -46.99 -21.83
C SER A 119 8.13 -46.34 -21.26
N GLN A 120 6.97 -46.87 -21.63
CA GLN A 120 5.90 -47.27 -20.69
C GLN A 120 4.67 -47.71 -21.49
N GLN A 121 4.17 -48.87 -21.08
CA GLN A 121 3.08 -49.64 -21.68
C GLN A 121 1.80 -49.36 -20.88
N PRO A 122 0.62 -49.13 -21.49
CA PRO A 122 -0.60 -48.88 -20.74
C PRO A 122 -1.32 -50.19 -20.39
N THR A 123 -1.65 -50.38 -19.12
CA THR A 123 -2.58 -51.43 -18.65
C THR A 123 -3.98 -50.85 -18.50
N THR A 124 -4.91 -51.42 -19.27
CA THR A 124 -6.37 -51.35 -19.16
C THR A 124 -6.88 -52.27 -18.05
N ASP A 125 -7.85 -51.80 -17.26
CA ASP A 125 -8.89 -52.53 -16.50
C ASP A 125 -9.83 -51.46 -15.91
N GLY A 126 -11.16 -51.52 -15.81
CA GLY A 126 -12.20 -52.50 -16.08
C GLY A 126 -13.54 -51.87 -15.58
N GLU A 127 -14.64 -52.13 -16.27
CA GLU A 127 -16.00 -51.61 -15.99
C GLU A 127 -16.64 -52.16 -14.69
N CYS A 128 -17.58 -51.41 -14.10
CA CYS A 128 -18.83 -51.99 -13.56
C CYS A 128 -19.93 -50.93 -13.34
N ASN A 129 -21.10 -51.19 -13.93
CA ASN A 129 -22.36 -50.45 -13.79
C ASN A 129 -23.12 -50.88 -12.52
N THR A 130 -23.95 -50.01 -11.92
CA THR A 130 -25.34 -50.32 -11.48
C THR A 130 -26.12 -49.01 -11.13
N ASP A 131 -27.26 -48.77 -11.79
CA ASP A 131 -28.28 -47.73 -11.51
C ASP A 131 -29.31 -48.19 -10.41
N PRO A 132 -30.48 -47.53 -10.20
CA PRO A 132 -30.70 -46.36 -9.35
C PRO A 132 -31.81 -46.63 -8.30
N SER A 133 -32.05 -45.74 -7.33
CA SER A 133 -33.41 -45.29 -6.95
C SER A 133 -33.48 -44.44 -5.69
N SER A 134 -34.44 -43.52 -5.74
CA SER A 134 -35.15 -42.86 -4.63
C SER A 134 -34.35 -41.99 -3.68
N ASP A 135 -34.13 -40.71 -4.06
CA ASP A 135 -33.94 -39.59 -3.09
C ASP A 135 -34.17 -38.20 -3.76
N ALA A 136 -35.14 -38.11 -4.67
CA ALA A 136 -35.28 -36.94 -5.55
C ALA A 136 -35.93 -35.68 -4.92
N GLU A 137 -36.42 -35.69 -3.67
CA GLU A 137 -37.13 -34.54 -3.09
C GLU A 137 -36.46 -33.88 -1.87
N LEU A 138 -35.43 -34.49 -1.28
CA LEU A 138 -34.66 -33.88 -0.18
C LEU A 138 -33.34 -33.24 -0.65
N LEU A 139 -32.91 -33.54 -1.89
CA LEU A 139 -31.68 -33.02 -2.47
C LEU A 139 -31.80 -31.58 -2.99
N HIS A 140 -32.99 -31.13 -3.39
CA HIS A 140 -33.12 -29.82 -4.05
C HIS A 140 -32.94 -28.63 -3.09
N ILE A 141 -33.36 -28.76 -1.82
CA ILE A 141 -33.24 -27.69 -0.81
C ILE A 141 -31.83 -27.65 -0.20
N LYS A 142 -31.15 -28.80 -0.10
CA LYS A 142 -29.73 -28.85 0.30
C LYS A 142 -28.81 -28.32 -0.80
N HIS A 143 -29.09 -28.63 -2.06
CA HIS A 143 -28.26 -28.21 -3.18
C HIS A 143 -28.33 -26.68 -3.39
N GLU A 144 -29.46 -26.00 -3.16
CA GLU A 144 -29.51 -24.52 -3.23
C GLU A 144 -28.80 -23.84 -2.04
N LEU A 145 -28.81 -24.43 -0.85
CA LEU A 145 -28.13 -23.86 0.31
C LEU A 145 -26.61 -24.11 0.24
N GLU A 146 -26.19 -25.30 -0.17
CA GLU A 146 -24.78 -25.65 -0.41
C GLU A 146 -24.23 -24.92 -1.63
N HIS A 147 -25.00 -24.71 -2.70
CA HIS A 147 -24.55 -23.95 -3.87
C HIS A 147 -24.36 -22.46 -3.57
N ASN A 148 -25.24 -21.85 -2.76
CA ASN A 148 -25.06 -20.45 -2.33
C ASN A 148 -23.91 -20.29 -1.33
N LEU A 149 -23.74 -21.25 -0.41
CA LEU A 149 -22.62 -21.26 0.53
C LEU A 149 -21.29 -21.56 -0.19
N SER A 150 -21.29 -22.48 -1.15
CA SER A 150 -20.12 -22.77 -1.97
C SER A 150 -19.80 -21.61 -2.90
N LEU A 151 -20.79 -20.89 -3.45
CA LEU A 151 -20.52 -19.68 -4.24
C LEU A 151 -19.90 -18.57 -3.40
N GLU A 152 -20.35 -18.37 -2.15
CA GLU A 152 -19.79 -17.37 -1.24
C GLU A 152 -18.40 -17.77 -0.70
N ILE A 153 -18.16 -19.07 -0.50
CA ILE A 153 -16.83 -19.64 -0.18
C ILE A 153 -15.91 -19.58 -1.41
N THR A 154 -16.40 -19.85 -2.62
CA THR A 154 -15.63 -19.78 -3.87
C THR A 154 -15.29 -18.32 -4.24
N GLU A 155 -16.19 -17.36 -3.98
CA GLU A 155 -15.90 -15.92 -4.10
C GLU A 155 -14.78 -15.49 -3.13
N LYS A 156 -14.74 -16.06 -1.93
CA LYS A 156 -13.67 -15.82 -0.95
C LYS A 156 -12.37 -16.56 -1.29
N GLU A 157 -12.43 -17.78 -1.83
CA GLU A 157 -11.27 -18.60 -2.21
C GLU A 157 -10.55 -18.07 -3.46
N GLY A 158 -11.25 -17.36 -4.35
CA GLY A 158 -10.66 -16.79 -5.58
C GLY A 158 -10.10 -15.36 -5.43
N ARG A 159 -10.41 -14.66 -4.33
CA ARG A 159 -10.07 -13.24 -4.16
C ARG A 159 -8.74 -13.08 -3.43
N LEU A 160 -7.66 -13.14 -4.21
CA LEU A 160 -6.29 -12.90 -3.72
C LEU A 160 -6.15 -11.56 -2.99
N VAL A 161 -6.90 -10.53 -3.39
CA VAL A 161 -6.87 -9.21 -2.76
C VAL A 161 -7.78 -9.18 -1.54
N GLN A 162 -7.19 -9.25 -0.35
CA GLN A 162 -7.91 -9.14 0.92
C GLN A 162 -8.50 -7.73 1.06
N ASP A 163 -9.72 -7.58 1.59
CA ASP A 163 -10.27 -6.26 1.92
C ASP A 163 -9.67 -5.72 3.22
N GLU A 164 -9.49 -4.40 3.32
CA GLU A 164 -8.86 -3.79 4.49
C GLU A 164 -9.80 -3.83 5.70
N GLU A 165 -9.45 -4.64 6.69
CA GLU A 165 -10.16 -4.67 7.97
C GLU A 165 -9.84 -3.39 8.75
N ARG A 166 -10.82 -2.47 8.78
CA ARG A 166 -10.74 -1.27 9.60
C ARG A 166 -11.26 -1.61 10.99
N GLU A 167 -10.37 -1.61 11.99
CA GLU A 167 -10.80 -1.70 13.38
C GLU A 167 -11.80 -0.57 13.69
N LYS A 168 -12.99 -0.97 14.15
CA LYS A 168 -14.05 -0.04 14.56
C LYS A 168 -13.99 0.09 16.08
N GLY A 169 -13.55 1.23 16.60
CA GLY A 169 -13.46 1.47 18.03
C GLY A 169 -12.55 2.63 18.40
N GLY A 170 -12.37 2.84 19.70
CA GLY A 170 -11.37 3.77 20.23
C GLY A 170 -9.95 3.22 20.08
N ILE A 171 -8.98 4.11 19.94
CA ILE A 171 -7.57 3.75 19.78
C ILE A 171 -7.03 3.16 21.09
N GLY A 172 -6.38 2.01 21.02
CA GLY A 172 -5.72 1.39 22.18
C GLY A 172 -4.63 2.30 22.77
N LYS A 173 -4.54 2.38 24.10
CA LYS A 173 -3.51 3.16 24.81
C LYS A 173 -2.08 2.74 24.43
N GLU A 174 -1.93 1.50 23.99
CA GLU A 174 -0.68 0.91 23.50
C GLU A 174 -0.12 1.65 22.28
N VAL A 175 -0.98 2.17 21.40
CA VAL A 175 -0.57 2.92 20.21
C VAL A 175 0.06 4.25 20.60
N TYR A 176 -0.57 4.97 21.54
CA TYR A 176 -0.04 6.21 22.08
C TYR A 176 1.29 5.98 22.82
N TRP A 177 1.37 4.91 23.62
CA TRP A 177 2.60 4.56 24.33
C TRP A 177 3.73 4.19 23.36
N SER A 178 3.44 3.45 22.30
CA SER A 178 4.41 3.10 21.26
C SER A 178 4.92 4.35 20.54
N TYR A 179 4.04 5.29 20.19
CA TYR A 179 4.44 6.57 19.59
C TYR A 179 5.36 7.38 20.51
N LEU A 180 5.05 7.44 21.82
CA LEU A 180 5.84 8.19 22.79
C LEU A 180 7.21 7.56 23.08
N THR A 181 7.32 6.23 23.00
CA THR A 181 8.53 5.48 23.38
C THR A 181 9.48 5.19 22.23
N ILE A 182 9.04 5.38 20.97
CA ILE A 182 9.84 5.03 19.78
C ILE A 182 11.15 5.81 19.65
N VAL A 183 11.18 7.06 20.15
CA VAL A 183 12.37 7.92 20.11
C VAL A 183 13.13 7.86 21.43
N LYS A 184 14.36 7.35 21.41
CA LYS A 184 15.28 7.29 22.57
C LYS A 184 14.63 6.72 23.84
N GLY A 185 13.74 5.73 23.70
CA GLY A 185 13.03 5.12 24.83
C GLY A 185 12.09 6.06 25.58
N GLY A 186 11.63 7.15 24.94
CA GLY A 186 10.74 8.15 25.51
C GLY A 186 11.42 9.25 26.33
N ALA A 187 12.76 9.31 26.35
CA ALA A 187 13.50 10.29 27.16
C ALA A 187 13.21 11.76 26.84
N LEU A 188 12.75 12.08 25.61
CA LEU A 188 12.39 13.44 25.21
C LEU A 188 11.05 13.91 25.76
N VAL A 189 10.12 12.98 26.03
CA VAL A 189 8.77 13.28 26.52
C VAL A 189 8.78 14.00 27.88
N PRO A 190 9.48 13.51 28.93
CA PRO A 190 9.51 14.21 30.22
C PRO A 190 10.20 15.58 30.12
N ILE A 191 11.18 15.74 29.23
CA ILE A 191 11.85 17.03 29.01
C ILE A 191 10.86 18.04 28.39
N ILE A 192 10.03 17.61 27.43
CA ILE A 192 8.98 18.44 26.84
C ILE A 192 7.93 18.83 27.89
N LEU A 193 7.50 17.88 28.73
CA LEU A 193 6.52 18.13 29.79
C LEU A 193 7.07 19.09 30.87
N LEU A 194 8.36 18.98 31.19
CA LEU A 194 9.04 19.89 32.12
C LEU A 194 9.14 21.29 31.54
N ALA A 195 9.51 21.44 30.27
CA ALA A 195 9.54 22.74 29.59
C ALA A 195 8.14 23.38 29.54
N GLN A 196 7.08 22.59 29.30
CA GLN A 196 5.70 23.05 29.30
C GLN A 196 5.22 23.46 30.70
N SER A 197 5.54 22.66 31.73
CA SER A 197 5.18 23.00 33.11
C SER A 197 5.90 24.27 33.59
N SER A 198 7.18 24.42 33.24
CA SER A 198 7.95 25.63 33.52
C SER A 198 7.30 26.87 32.88
N PHE A 199 6.91 26.77 31.60
CA PHE A 199 6.17 27.85 30.93
C PHE A 199 4.88 28.23 31.69
N GLN A 200 4.08 27.24 32.09
CA GLN A 200 2.83 27.48 32.81
C GLN A 200 3.08 28.15 34.17
N VAL A 201 4.10 27.70 34.92
CA VAL A 201 4.46 28.29 36.21
C VAL A 201 4.90 29.75 36.05
N LEU A 202 5.75 30.05 35.06
CA LEU A 202 6.19 31.42 34.79
C LEU A 202 5.03 32.33 34.37
N GLN A 203 4.08 31.82 33.58
CA GLN A 203 2.86 32.54 33.21
C GLN A 203 1.99 32.86 34.43
N VAL A 204 1.71 31.87 35.28
CA VAL A 204 0.93 32.07 36.51
C VAL A 204 1.65 33.04 37.45
N ALA A 205 2.97 32.90 37.61
CA ALA A 205 3.79 33.80 38.42
C ALA A 205 3.76 35.23 37.89
N SER A 206 3.82 35.43 36.57
CA SER A 206 3.71 36.75 35.93
C SER A 206 2.34 37.40 36.23
N ASN A 207 1.25 36.65 36.06
CA ASN A 207 -0.10 37.12 36.37
C ASN A 207 -0.27 37.45 37.85
N TYR A 208 0.26 36.61 38.75
CA TYR A 208 0.20 36.82 40.19
C TYR A 208 1.04 38.02 40.64
N TRP A 209 2.22 38.20 40.05
CA TRP A 209 3.08 39.36 40.29
C TRP A 209 2.37 40.67 39.90
N MET A 210 1.75 40.70 38.72
CA MET A 210 0.97 41.86 38.27
C MET A 210 -0.22 42.15 39.18
N ALA A 211 -0.94 41.12 39.65
CA ALA A 211 -2.04 41.29 40.59
C ALA A 211 -1.58 41.87 41.94
N CYS A 212 -0.44 41.43 42.46
CA CYS A 212 0.14 41.95 43.70
C CYS A 212 0.69 43.38 43.55
N ALA A 213 1.31 43.68 42.41
CA ALA A 213 1.97 44.96 42.17
C ALA A 213 1.00 46.11 41.83
N CYS A 214 -0.21 45.79 41.37
CA CYS A 214 -1.25 46.77 41.04
C CYS A 214 -2.57 46.47 41.78
N PRO A 215 -2.63 46.68 43.11
CA PRO A 215 -3.88 46.50 43.85
C PRO A 215 -4.94 47.53 43.40
N PRO A 216 -6.22 47.15 43.29
CA PRO A 216 -7.29 47.99 42.73
C PRO A 216 -7.70 49.22 43.58
N THR A 217 -7.06 49.47 44.72
CA THR A 217 -7.36 50.61 45.61
C THR A 217 -6.40 51.78 45.42
N CYS A 218 -6.91 52.92 44.93
CA CYS A 218 -6.22 54.19 44.63
C CYS A 218 -5.56 54.93 45.82
N SER A 219 -5.19 54.27 46.92
CA SER A 219 -4.71 54.95 48.15
C SER A 219 -3.59 54.20 48.89
N SER A 220 -2.82 53.36 48.20
CA SER A 220 -1.59 52.77 48.73
C SER A 220 -0.43 53.31 47.94
N GLU A 221 0.52 54.00 48.59
CA GLU A 221 1.81 54.32 47.98
C GLU A 221 2.41 53.04 47.41
N SER A 222 2.84 53.07 46.14
CA SER A 222 3.58 51.95 45.55
C SER A 222 4.88 51.80 46.34
N ILE A 223 4.96 50.76 47.18
CA ILE A 223 6.12 50.48 48.06
C ILE A 223 7.40 50.24 47.23
N THR A 224 7.28 50.06 45.91
CA THR A 224 8.40 49.82 45.00
C THR A 224 8.27 50.71 43.77
N GLY A 225 9.39 51.26 43.30
CA GLY A 225 9.40 52.13 42.12
C GLY A 225 8.82 51.41 40.88
N MET A 226 7.98 52.10 40.11
CA MET A 226 7.37 51.62 38.86
C MET A 226 8.35 50.84 37.96
N ASN A 227 9.58 51.35 37.87
CA ASN A 227 10.66 50.74 37.08
C ASN A 227 11.02 49.32 37.54
N PHE A 228 10.95 49.02 38.84
CA PHE A 228 11.24 47.69 39.38
C PHE A 228 10.13 46.68 39.06
N ILE A 229 8.86 47.10 39.17
CA ILE A 229 7.69 46.27 38.84
C ILE A 229 7.73 45.87 37.36
N LEU A 230 7.97 46.85 36.49
CA LEU A 230 8.11 46.63 35.04
C LEU A 230 9.31 45.74 34.72
N LEU A 231 10.45 45.93 35.39
CA LEU A 231 11.64 45.11 35.19
C LEU A 231 11.38 43.63 35.49
N VAL A 232 10.73 43.33 36.63
CA VAL A 232 10.40 41.95 37.01
C VAL A 232 9.40 41.32 36.04
N TYR A 233 8.37 42.07 35.62
CA TYR A 233 7.40 41.59 34.61
C TYR A 233 8.06 41.29 33.27
N VAL A 234 8.96 42.15 32.78
CA VAL A 234 9.70 41.93 31.53
C VAL A 234 10.58 40.68 31.64
N LEU A 235 11.30 40.49 32.76
CA LEU A 235 12.13 39.29 32.97
C LEU A 235 11.31 38.00 32.97
N LEU A 236 10.17 37.98 33.68
CA LEU A 236 9.24 36.84 33.71
C LEU A 236 8.67 36.55 32.32
N SER A 237 8.30 37.60 31.57
CA SER A 237 7.76 37.48 30.22
C SER A 237 8.80 36.94 29.24
N VAL A 238 10.03 37.47 29.26
CA VAL A 238 11.15 36.98 28.44
C VAL A 238 11.48 35.52 28.78
N GLY A 239 11.52 35.18 30.06
CA GLY A 239 11.72 33.79 30.52
C GLY A 239 10.63 32.85 29.99
N SER A 240 9.36 33.27 30.06
CA SER A 240 8.24 32.48 29.54
C SER A 240 8.33 32.28 28.01
N SER A 241 8.70 33.33 27.27
CA SER A 241 8.90 33.26 25.82
C SER A 241 10.03 32.29 25.43
N LEU A 242 11.12 32.26 26.20
CA LEU A 242 12.22 31.33 25.98
C LEU A 242 11.78 29.88 26.23
N CYS A 243 10.97 29.63 27.27
CA CYS A 243 10.40 28.30 27.53
C CYS A 243 9.46 27.84 26.41
N VAL A 244 8.64 28.75 25.83
CA VAL A 244 7.79 28.44 24.67
C VAL A 244 8.64 28.05 23.46
N LEU A 245 9.71 28.80 23.18
CA LEU A 245 10.61 28.52 22.07
C LEU A 245 11.29 27.15 22.27
N LEU A 246 11.82 26.89 23.46
CA LEU A 246 12.43 25.60 23.81
C LEU A 246 11.44 24.44 23.64
N ARG A 247 10.21 24.59 24.13
CA ARG A 247 9.17 23.57 23.94
C ARG A 247 8.86 23.34 22.46
N SER A 248 8.67 24.42 21.69
CA SER A 248 8.31 24.32 20.27
C SER A 248 9.38 23.60 19.47
N THR A 249 10.67 23.88 19.74
CA THR A 249 11.78 23.19 19.06
C THR A 249 11.89 21.73 19.50
N LEU A 250 11.71 21.43 20.79
CA LEU A 250 11.74 20.05 21.29
C LEU A 250 10.62 19.18 20.71
N VAL A 251 9.39 19.72 20.62
CA VAL A 251 8.25 19.00 20.02
C VAL A 251 8.50 18.76 18.53
N ALA A 252 9.01 19.75 17.80
CA ALA A 252 9.34 19.60 16.37
C ALA A 252 10.44 18.55 16.14
N ILE A 253 11.52 18.59 16.93
CA ILE A 253 12.61 17.61 16.84
C ILE A 253 12.11 16.20 17.19
N ALA A 254 11.31 16.05 18.26
CA ALA A 254 10.75 14.77 18.65
C ALA A 254 9.81 14.21 17.57
N GLY A 255 8.98 15.05 16.96
CA GLY A 255 8.08 14.69 15.86
C GLY A 255 8.85 14.19 14.64
N LEU A 256 9.87 14.94 14.19
CA LEU A 256 10.71 14.56 13.05
C LEU A 256 11.45 13.24 13.28
N LEU A 257 12.04 13.06 14.46
CA LEU A 257 12.73 11.81 14.80
C LEU A 257 11.77 10.62 14.88
N ALA A 258 10.56 10.83 15.40
CA ALA A 258 9.54 9.79 15.48
C ALA A 258 9.09 9.38 14.07
N SER A 259 8.71 10.35 13.24
CA SER A 259 8.31 10.15 11.84
C SER A 259 9.38 9.37 11.05
N GLN A 260 10.64 9.80 11.10
CA GLN A 260 11.73 9.14 10.38
C GLN A 260 11.92 7.69 10.85
N LYS A 261 11.77 7.45 12.16
CA LYS A 261 11.90 6.10 12.72
C LYS A 261 10.73 5.21 12.30
N PHE A 262 9.51 5.71 12.30
CA PHE A 262 8.34 4.99 11.78
C PHE A 262 8.51 4.64 10.30
N PHE A 263 8.93 5.61 9.48
CA PHE A 263 9.14 5.37 8.05
C PHE A 263 10.22 4.31 7.79
N THR A 264 11.36 4.39 8.48
CA THR A 264 12.46 3.44 8.30
C THR A 264 12.06 2.03 8.74
N ASN A 265 11.35 1.91 9.87
CA ASN A 265 10.87 0.63 10.37
C ASN A 265 9.80 0.02 9.44
N MET A 266 8.87 0.83 8.93
CA MET A 266 7.87 0.41 7.96
C MET A 266 8.55 -0.06 6.67
N LEU A 267 9.48 0.73 6.13
CA LEU A 267 10.21 0.40 4.90
C LEU A 267 10.98 -0.91 5.05
N HIS A 268 11.70 -1.09 6.15
CA HIS A 268 12.40 -2.34 6.43
C HIS A 268 11.44 -3.54 6.51
N SER A 269 10.29 -3.37 7.19
CA SER A 269 9.30 -4.44 7.33
C SER A 269 8.66 -4.82 6.01
N VAL A 270 8.34 -3.84 5.15
CA VAL A 270 7.81 -4.07 3.81
C VAL A 270 8.85 -4.79 2.93
N LEU A 271 10.11 -4.35 2.95
CA LEU A 271 11.17 -4.99 2.15
C LEU A 271 11.47 -6.44 2.59
N CYS A 272 11.26 -6.76 3.86
CA CYS A 272 11.43 -8.11 4.40
C CYS A 272 10.15 -8.96 4.36
N ALA A 273 9.03 -8.43 3.86
CA ALA A 273 7.77 -9.16 3.80
C ALA A 273 7.83 -10.28 2.75
N PRO A 274 7.17 -11.43 2.99
CA PRO A 274 7.09 -12.52 2.01
C PRO A 274 6.31 -12.09 0.76
N MET A 275 6.53 -12.76 -0.37
CA MET A 275 5.87 -12.41 -1.64
C MET A 275 4.33 -12.52 -1.55
N GLU A 276 3.83 -13.40 -0.69
CA GLU A 276 2.39 -13.53 -0.38
C GLU A 276 1.75 -12.21 0.09
N PHE A 277 2.48 -11.38 0.85
CA PHE A 277 2.00 -10.06 1.26
C PHE A 277 1.78 -9.13 0.05
N PHE A 278 2.66 -9.20 -0.95
CA PHE A 278 2.57 -8.36 -2.14
C PHE A 278 1.52 -8.84 -3.14
N ASP A 279 1.24 -10.14 -3.16
CA ASP A 279 0.19 -10.72 -3.99
C ASP A 279 -1.21 -10.45 -3.43
N SER A 280 -1.31 -10.35 -2.09
CA SER A 280 -2.56 -10.06 -1.39
C SER A 280 -2.83 -8.56 -1.19
N THR A 281 -1.79 -7.74 -1.05
CA THR A 281 -1.90 -6.30 -0.83
C THR A 281 -1.68 -5.53 -2.11
N THR A 282 -2.63 -4.70 -2.52
CA THR A 282 -2.47 -3.88 -3.71
C THR A 282 -1.34 -2.86 -3.55
N THR A 283 -0.58 -2.61 -4.62
CA THR A 283 0.50 -1.61 -4.63
C THR A 283 -0.01 -0.22 -4.23
N GLY A 284 -1.26 0.11 -4.57
CA GLY A 284 -1.90 1.36 -4.18
C GLY A 284 -2.05 1.54 -2.66
N ARG A 285 -2.27 0.46 -1.90
CA ARG A 285 -2.37 0.52 -0.43
C ARG A 285 -1.02 0.79 0.22
N ILE A 286 0.02 0.08 -0.21
CA ILE A 286 1.39 0.30 0.27
C ILE A 286 1.81 1.76 -0.01
N LEU A 287 1.46 2.27 -1.20
CA LEU A 287 1.72 3.65 -1.57
C LEU A 287 0.94 4.64 -0.70
N ASN A 288 -0.35 4.40 -0.44
CA ASN A 288 -1.16 5.28 0.39
C ASN A 288 -0.64 5.35 1.84
N ARG A 289 -0.21 4.21 2.39
CA ARG A 289 0.44 4.11 3.71
C ARG A 289 1.75 4.88 3.76
N ALA A 290 2.59 4.71 2.74
CA ALA A 290 3.89 5.38 2.66
C ALA A 290 3.80 6.88 2.32
N SER A 291 2.69 7.35 1.76
CA SER A 291 2.50 8.74 1.32
C SER A 291 1.54 9.50 2.24
N THR A 292 0.25 9.16 2.20
CA THR A 292 -0.79 9.92 2.90
C THR A 292 -0.72 9.72 4.41
N ASP A 293 -0.64 8.47 4.88
CA ASP A 293 -0.58 8.21 6.31
C ASP A 293 0.72 8.75 6.90
N GLN A 294 1.86 8.54 6.21
CA GLN A 294 3.14 9.10 6.61
C GLN A 294 3.09 10.64 6.68
N SER A 295 2.48 11.32 5.72
CA SER A 295 2.35 12.78 5.74
C SER A 295 1.57 13.30 6.96
N VAL A 296 0.57 12.55 7.43
CA VAL A 296 -0.19 12.91 8.64
C VAL A 296 0.69 12.74 9.89
N VAL A 297 1.48 11.67 9.96
CA VAL A 297 2.47 11.45 11.03
C VAL A 297 3.51 12.58 11.06
N ASP A 298 3.96 13.01 9.89
CA ASP A 298 5.01 14.02 9.73
C ASP A 298 4.53 15.43 10.13
N LEU A 299 3.32 15.83 9.71
CA LEU A 299 2.86 17.21 9.82
C LEU A 299 1.88 17.46 10.97
N GLU A 300 1.01 16.48 11.25
CA GLU A 300 -0.13 16.70 12.13
C GLU A 300 0.08 16.12 13.53
N ILE A 301 0.50 14.86 13.65
CA ILE A 301 0.49 14.13 14.93
C ILE A 301 1.31 14.85 16.01
N ALA A 302 2.55 15.22 15.70
CA ALA A 302 3.43 15.89 16.67
C ALA A 302 2.84 17.21 17.18
N ASN A 303 2.25 18.00 16.28
CA ASN A 303 1.60 19.25 16.62
C ASN A 303 0.35 19.00 17.48
N LYS A 304 -0.58 18.15 17.03
CA LYS A 304 -1.82 17.87 17.76
C LYS A 304 -1.56 17.30 19.16
N LEU A 305 -0.59 16.40 19.29
CA LEU A 305 -0.18 15.85 20.58
C LEU A 305 0.41 16.92 21.49
N GLY A 306 1.26 17.80 20.95
CA GLY A 306 1.83 18.93 21.70
C GLY A 306 0.78 19.93 22.18
N TRP A 307 -0.21 20.25 21.34
CA TRP A 307 -1.34 21.11 21.71
C TRP A 307 -2.21 20.47 22.79
N CYS A 308 -2.54 19.18 22.66
CA CYS A 308 -3.30 18.44 23.67
C CYS A 308 -2.60 18.45 25.05
N ALA A 309 -1.31 18.09 25.08
CA ALA A 309 -0.52 18.14 26.31
C ALA A 309 -0.46 19.56 26.91
N SER A 310 -0.33 20.58 26.04
CA SER A 310 -0.35 21.98 26.46
C SER A 310 -1.67 22.38 27.11
N SER A 311 -2.80 22.04 26.49
CA SER A 311 -4.13 22.36 27.00
C SER A 311 -4.41 21.70 28.35
N VAL A 312 -4.03 20.43 28.53
CA VAL A 312 -4.18 19.73 29.81
C VAL A 312 -3.39 20.42 30.93
N ILE A 313 -2.12 20.72 30.68
CA ILE A 313 -1.26 21.40 31.67
C ILE A 313 -1.77 22.82 31.97
N GLN A 314 -2.26 23.54 30.96
CA GLN A 314 -2.83 24.87 31.13
C GLN A 314 -4.09 24.84 31.99
N ILE A 315 -5.02 23.92 31.73
CA ILE A 315 -6.24 23.74 32.53
C ILE A 315 -5.88 23.43 33.98
N LEU A 316 -4.96 22.47 34.21
CA LEU A 316 -4.49 22.13 35.55
C LEU A 316 -3.84 23.34 36.25
N GLY A 317 -3.01 24.10 35.53
CA GLY A 317 -2.36 25.29 36.07
C GLY A 317 -3.35 26.41 36.43
N THR A 318 -4.39 26.63 35.62
CA THR A 318 -5.44 27.60 35.92
C THR A 318 -6.28 27.16 37.12
N ILE A 319 -6.65 25.87 37.21
CA ILE A 319 -7.38 25.35 38.37
C ILE A 319 -6.57 25.52 39.65
N ALA A 320 -5.27 25.21 39.61
CA ALA A 320 -4.37 25.41 40.75
C ALA A 320 -4.30 26.88 41.19
N ALA A 321 -4.13 27.81 40.23
CA ALA A 321 -4.10 29.24 40.53
C ALA A 321 -5.42 29.76 41.14
N MET A 322 -6.57 29.31 40.60
CA MET A 322 -7.89 29.69 41.13
C MET A 322 -8.14 29.11 42.53
N SER A 323 -7.70 27.87 42.79
CA SER A 323 -7.87 27.23 44.09
C SER A 323 -7.15 27.97 45.22
N GLN A 324 -6.01 28.60 44.93
CA GLN A 324 -5.26 29.39 45.92
C GLN A 324 -5.99 30.68 46.31
N VAL A 325 -6.70 31.30 45.37
CA VAL A 325 -7.42 32.56 45.60
C VAL A 325 -8.81 32.30 46.20
N ALA A 326 -9.49 31.25 45.77
CA ALA A 326 -10.83 30.88 46.23
C ALA A 326 -10.99 29.36 46.29
N CYS A 327 -10.84 28.78 47.49
CA CYS A 327 -11.04 27.34 47.72
C CYS A 327 -12.41 26.82 47.27
N ASP A 328 -13.46 27.67 47.33
CA ASP A 328 -14.82 27.32 46.94
C ASP A 328 -14.96 26.98 45.44
N VAL A 329 -14.07 27.52 44.59
CA VAL A 329 -14.06 27.25 43.15
C VAL A 329 -13.67 25.79 42.85
N PHE A 330 -12.86 25.17 43.70
CA PHE A 330 -12.46 23.76 43.56
C PHE A 330 -13.67 22.81 43.63
N ILE A 331 -14.65 23.14 44.47
CA ILE A 331 -15.88 22.36 44.65
C ILE A 331 -16.72 22.36 43.37
N ILE A 332 -16.67 23.42 42.57
CA ILE A 332 -17.42 23.55 41.29
C ILE A 332 -16.74 22.75 40.17
N PHE A 333 -15.41 22.59 40.19
CA PHE A 333 -14.70 21.85 39.14
C PHE A 333 -14.95 20.33 39.18
N ILE A 334 -15.17 19.75 40.36
CA ILE A 334 -15.47 18.32 40.53
C ILE A 334 -16.75 17.88 39.77
N PRO A 335 -17.92 18.52 39.92
CA PRO A 335 -19.12 18.15 39.18
C PRO A 335 -18.99 18.43 37.67
N VAL A 336 -18.29 19.51 37.28
CA VAL A 336 -18.06 19.82 35.85
C VAL A 336 -17.22 18.74 35.18
N THR A 337 -16.12 18.31 35.80
CA THR A 337 -15.30 17.22 35.27
C THR A 337 -16.05 15.89 35.21
N ALA A 338 -16.88 15.59 36.21
CA ALA A 338 -17.73 14.39 36.20
C ALA A 338 -18.76 14.41 35.06
N ILE A 339 -19.39 15.57 34.79
CA ILE A 339 -20.33 15.75 33.67
C ILE A 339 -19.61 15.61 32.33
N CYS A 340 -18.40 16.17 32.19
CA CYS A 340 -17.60 16.03 30.98
C CYS A 340 -17.23 14.57 30.69
N ILE A 341 -16.88 13.79 31.71
CA ILE A 341 -16.57 12.35 31.54
C ILE A 341 -17.81 11.55 31.19
N TRP A 342 -18.99 11.92 31.72
CA TRP A 342 -20.24 11.21 31.44
C TRP A 342 -20.79 11.46 30.03
N TYR A 343 -20.47 12.61 29.43
CA TYR A 343 -20.93 12.99 28.09
C TYR A 343 -20.03 12.45 26.96
N GLN A 344 -18.85 11.92 27.30
CA GLN A 344 -17.80 11.50 26.36
C GLN A 344 -17.86 9.99 26.11
#